data_AF-A0A7Z2VYB0-F1
#
_entry.id   AF-A0A7Z2VYB0-F1
#
_cell.length_a   1.000
_cell.length_b   1.000
_cell.length_c   1.000
_cell.angle_alpha   90.00
_cell.angle_beta   90.00
_cell.angle_gamma   90.00
#
_symmetry.space_group_name_H-M   'P 1'
#
loop_
_entity.id
_entity.type
_entity.pdbx_description
1 polymer ?
#
loop_
_entity_poly.entity_id
_entity_poly.type
_entity_poly.pdbx_seq_one_letter_code
_entity_poly.pdbx_strand_id
1 'polypeptide(L)'
;MRSSDLMTLLFDAGLPTAGYGFSRQTPAERDALLADLTGRPDAVVTRSPGISLVELEDEQTVYLVTEAGHFAHPSVLRRSVVLKEGRRTVETRGFTVAPGGVMSTWVDQFREQDALMGRR
;
A
#
# COMPACT_ATOMS: atom_id res chain seq x y z
N MET A 1 -9.50 -3.54 -17.61
CA MET A 1 -9.60 -3.99 -16.22
C MET A 1 -10.58 -3.07 -15.50
N ARG A 2 -11.59 -3.60 -14.83
CA ARG A 2 -12.39 -2.78 -13.90
C ARG A 2 -11.53 -2.57 -12.65
N SER A 3 -11.39 -1.33 -12.19
CA SER A 3 -10.81 -1.07 -10.87
C SER A 3 -11.72 -1.73 -9.83
N SER A 4 -11.15 -2.41 -8.85
CA SER A 4 -11.95 -2.93 -7.73
C SER A 4 -12.54 -1.75 -6.94
N ASP A 5 -13.69 -1.98 -6.30
CA ASP A 5 -14.32 -0.98 -5.44
C ASP A 5 -13.39 -0.57 -4.29
N LEU A 6 -12.55 -1.50 -3.81
CA LEU A 6 -11.55 -1.24 -2.78
C LEU A 6 -10.42 -0.33 -3.28
N MET A 7 -9.92 -0.55 -4.50
CA MET A 7 -8.92 0.32 -5.12
C MET A 7 -9.47 1.74 -5.29
N THR A 8 -10.69 1.87 -5.81
CA THR A 8 -11.34 3.19 -5.91
C THR A 8 -11.53 3.81 -4.53
N LEU A 9 -11.87 3.04 -3.50
CA LEU A 9 -12.06 3.56 -2.17
C LEU A 9 -10.74 4.02 -1.49
N LEU A 10 -9.65 3.29 -1.71
CA LEU A 10 -8.34 3.59 -1.13
C LEU A 10 -7.56 4.67 -1.89
N PHE A 11 -7.81 4.83 -3.19
CA PHE A 11 -7.03 5.69 -4.07
C PHE A 11 -7.83 6.76 -4.81
N ASP A 12 -9.16 6.77 -4.78
CA ASP A 12 -9.95 7.75 -5.55
C ASP A 12 -11.11 8.38 -4.77
N ALA A 13 -11.56 7.76 -3.66
CA ALA A 13 -12.76 8.20 -2.94
C ALA A 13 -12.56 9.43 -2.02
N GLY A 14 -11.39 10.07 -2.05
CA GLY A 14 -11.10 11.28 -1.25
C GLY A 14 -11.15 11.05 0.26
N LEU A 15 -10.99 9.80 0.72
CA LEU A 15 -10.99 9.50 2.15
C LEU A 15 -9.80 10.20 2.84
N PRO A 16 -10.01 10.80 4.03
CA PRO A 16 -8.93 11.44 4.76
C PRO A 16 -7.86 10.41 5.15
N THR A 17 -6.59 10.76 4.95
CA THR A 17 -5.47 9.90 5.34
C THR A 17 -5.14 10.11 6.82
N ALA A 18 -5.21 9.05 7.62
CA ALA A 18 -4.96 9.09 9.06
C ALA A 18 -3.47 9.21 9.45
N GLY A 19 -2.58 9.21 8.46
CA GLY A 19 -1.14 9.33 8.63
C GLY A 19 -0.35 8.30 7.83
N TYR A 20 0.96 8.48 7.83
CA TYR A 20 1.94 7.61 7.17
C TYR A 20 2.92 7.07 8.21
N GLY A 21 3.04 5.75 8.34
CA GLY A 21 3.96 5.10 9.28
C GLY A 21 4.88 4.09 8.62
N PHE A 22 6.16 4.05 9.00
CA PHE A 22 7.15 3.17 8.35
C PHE A 22 8.06 2.47 9.35
N SER A 23 8.36 1.21 9.07
CA SER A 23 9.35 0.45 9.80
C SER A 23 10.37 -0.19 8.85
N ARG A 24 11.59 -0.35 9.36
CA ARG A 24 12.61 -1.16 8.70
C ARG A 24 12.27 -2.63 8.88
N GLN A 25 12.36 -3.39 7.80
CA GLN A 25 12.30 -4.84 7.82
C GLN A 25 13.51 -5.42 7.11
N THR A 26 13.77 -6.69 7.37
CA THR A 26 14.73 -7.51 6.63
C THR A 26 14.09 -8.05 5.34
N PRO A 27 14.90 -8.42 4.33
CA PRO A 27 14.39 -9.11 3.15
C PRO A 27 13.56 -10.36 3.49
N ALA A 28 13.99 -11.14 4.49
CA ALA A 28 13.30 -12.35 4.92
C ALA A 28 11.88 -12.07 5.46
N GLU A 29 11.72 -11.00 6.24
CA GLU A 29 10.39 -10.59 6.74
C GLU A 29 9.48 -10.12 5.61
N ARG A 30 10.01 -9.41 4.61
CA ARG A 30 9.26 -9.02 3.41
C ARG A 30 8.82 -10.26 2.62
N ASP A 31 9.71 -11.20 2.40
CA ASP A 31 9.42 -12.39 1.59
C ASP A 31 8.42 -13.30 2.30
N ALA A 32 8.52 -13.43 3.62
CA ALA A 32 7.53 -14.11 4.44
C ALA A 32 6.15 -13.43 4.36
N LEU A 33 6.10 -12.09 4.40
CA LEU A 33 4.85 -11.34 4.21
C LEU A 33 4.25 -11.59 2.83
N LEU A 34 5.06 -11.56 1.76
CA LEU A 34 4.54 -11.83 0.41
C LEU A 34 4.00 -13.26 0.27
N ALA A 35 4.71 -14.24 0.83
CA ALA A 35 4.27 -15.63 0.85
C ALA A 35 2.94 -15.80 1.62
N ASP A 36 2.79 -15.14 2.77
CA ASP A 36 1.52 -15.11 3.53
C ASP A 36 0.40 -14.50 2.69
N LEU A 37 0.61 -13.29 2.17
CA LEU A 37 -0.41 -12.55 1.41
C LEU A 37 -0.88 -13.31 0.17
N THR A 38 0.04 -13.94 -0.57
CA THR A 38 -0.30 -14.69 -1.80
C THR A 38 -0.85 -16.08 -1.53
N GLY A 39 -0.66 -16.62 -0.32
CA GLY A 39 -1.23 -17.89 0.11
C GLY A 39 -2.66 -17.79 0.66
N ARG A 40 -3.18 -16.58 0.84
CA ARG A 40 -4.52 -16.34 1.37
C ARG A 40 -5.61 -16.62 0.33
N PRO A 41 -6.73 -17.26 0.73
CA PRO A 41 -7.80 -17.65 -0.19
C PRO A 41 -8.60 -16.46 -0.74
N ASP A 42 -8.62 -15.34 -0.01
CA ASP A 42 -9.31 -14.09 -0.35
C ASP A 42 -8.40 -13.07 -1.07
N ALA A 43 -7.13 -13.41 -1.28
CA ALA A 43 -6.17 -12.51 -1.91
C ALA A 43 -6.38 -12.41 -3.42
N VAL A 44 -6.62 -11.19 -3.89
CA VAL A 44 -6.62 -10.86 -5.32
C VAL A 44 -5.29 -10.20 -5.67
N VAL A 45 -4.52 -10.85 -6.54
CA VAL A 45 -3.18 -10.36 -6.95
C VAL A 45 -3.22 -9.79 -8.35
N THR A 46 -2.93 -8.50 -8.47
CA THR A 46 -2.76 -7.78 -9.74
C THR A 46 -1.29 -7.43 -9.93
N ARG A 47 -0.68 -7.87 -11.03
CA ARG A 47 0.75 -7.58 -11.32
C ARG A 47 0.90 -6.47 -12.35
N SER A 48 1.76 -5.50 -12.03
CA SER A 48 2.16 -4.40 -12.90
C SER A 48 3.69 -4.35 -13.00
N PRO A 49 4.27 -3.69 -14.03
CA PRO A 49 5.72 -3.53 -14.11
C PRO A 49 6.29 -2.88 -12.84
N GLY A 50 7.14 -3.61 -12.12
CA GLY A 50 7.81 -3.14 -10.90
C GLY A 50 6.99 -3.18 -9.61
N ILE A 51 5.68 -3.45 -9.65
CA ILE A 51 4.83 -3.53 -8.45
C ILE A 51 3.79 -4.65 -8.61
N SER A 52 3.69 -5.52 -7.61
CA SER A 52 2.53 -6.39 -7.41
C SER A 52 1.58 -5.75 -6.41
N LEU A 53 0.30 -5.74 -6.74
CA LEU A 53 -0.77 -5.26 -5.88
C LEU A 53 -1.54 -6.47 -5.35
N VAL A 54 -1.71 -6.54 -4.04
CA VAL A 54 -2.46 -7.62 -3.37
C VAL A 54 -3.61 -7.02 -2.59
N GLU A 55 -4.82 -7.39 -2.95
CA GLU A 55 -6.06 -6.90 -2.34
C GLU A 55 -6.62 -7.98 -1.41
N LEU A 56 -6.96 -7.57 -0.19
CA LEU A 56 -7.69 -8.36 0.79
C LEU A 56 -9.01 -7.63 1.06
N GLU A 57 -10.08 -8.05 0.37
CA GLU A 57 -11.38 -7.35 0.43
C GLU A 57 -11.99 -7.39 1.83
N ASP A 58 -11.93 -8.54 2.50
CA ASP A 58 -12.45 -8.73 3.86
C ASP A 58 -11.76 -7.80 4.88
N GLU A 59 -10.48 -7.52 4.68
CA GLU A 59 -9.70 -6.60 5.51
C GLU A 59 -9.75 -5.14 5.05
N GLN A 60 -10.44 -4.85 3.94
CA GLN A 60 -10.41 -3.56 3.25
C GLN A 60 -8.99 -3.01 3.10
N THR A 61 -8.08 -3.87 2.68
CA THR A 61 -6.64 -3.60 2.67
C THR A 61 -6.03 -3.92 1.32
N VAL A 62 -5.12 -3.05 0.86
CA VAL A 62 -4.30 -3.25 -0.32
C VAL A 62 -2.82 -3.16 0.06
N TYR A 63 -2.05 -4.12 -0.44
CA TYR A 63 -0.60 -4.14 -0.36
C TYR A 63 0.01 -3.84 -1.73
N LEU A 64 0.92 -2.87 -1.79
CA LEU A 64 1.77 -2.59 -2.95
C LEU A 64 3.16 -3.13 -2.64
N VAL A 65 3.49 -4.23 -3.29
CA VAL A 65 4.73 -4.96 -3.11
C VAL A 65 5.64 -4.61 -4.28
N THR A 66 6.77 -3.97 -4.00
CA THR A 66 7.74 -3.65 -5.06
C THR A 66 8.44 -4.93 -5.55
N GLU A 67 8.60 -5.01 -6.86
CA GLU A 67 9.30 -6.08 -7.56
C GLU A 67 10.69 -5.62 -8.03
N ALA A 68 11.53 -6.56 -8.44
CA ALA A 68 12.83 -6.25 -9.02
C ALA A 68 12.70 -5.26 -10.18
N GLY A 69 13.55 -4.22 -10.17
CA GLY A 69 13.51 -3.11 -11.14
C GLY A 69 12.76 -1.87 -10.66
N HIS A 70 12.00 -1.95 -9.55
CA HIS A 70 11.46 -0.76 -8.90
C HIS A 70 12.51 -0.07 -8.03
N PHE A 71 12.60 1.27 -8.08
CA PHE A 71 13.64 2.03 -7.37
C PHE A 71 13.59 1.86 -5.84
N ALA A 72 12.40 1.62 -5.29
CA ALA A 72 12.19 1.35 -3.86
C ALA A 72 12.25 -0.14 -3.49
N HIS A 73 12.57 -1.02 -4.42
CA HIS A 73 12.72 -2.44 -4.10
C HIS A 73 13.93 -2.67 -3.17
N PRO A 74 13.81 -3.52 -2.11
CA PRO A 74 12.63 -4.23 -1.64
C PRO A 74 11.84 -3.43 -0.59
N SER A 75 10.59 -3.11 -0.92
CA SER A 75 9.62 -2.45 -0.04
C SER A 75 8.19 -2.95 -0.27
N VAL A 76 7.35 -2.78 0.75
CA VAL A 76 5.92 -3.05 0.75
C VAL A 76 5.20 -1.85 1.34
N LEU A 77 4.14 -1.37 0.69
CA LEU A 77 3.23 -0.38 1.24
C LEU A 77 1.88 -1.07 1.51
N ARG A 78 1.28 -0.82 2.66
CA ARG A 78 -0.06 -1.26 3.04
C ARG A 78 -0.95 -0.04 3.16
N ARG A 79 -2.09 -0.05 2.47
CA ARG A 79 -3.17 0.93 2.63
C ARG A 79 -4.41 0.21 3.11
N SER A 80 -4.99 0.67 4.21
CA SER A 80 -6.15 0.04 4.83
C SER A 80 -7.21 1.08 5.14
N VAL A 81 -8.47 0.71 4.93
CA VAL A 81 -9.60 1.51 5.40
C VAL A 81 -9.79 1.22 6.88
N VAL A 82 -9.71 2.24 7.72
CA VAL A 82 -9.91 2.11 9.16
C VAL A 82 -10.96 3.10 9.65
N LEU A 83 -11.73 2.71 10.66
CA LEU A 83 -12.68 3.59 11.33
C LEU A 83 -11.96 4.31 12.47
N LYS A 84 -11.72 5.62 12.33
CA LYS A 84 -11.18 6.48 13.39
C LYS A 84 -12.19 7.57 13.70
N GLU A 85 -12.53 7.72 14.98
CA GLU A 85 -13.45 8.77 15.47
C GLU A 85 -14.81 8.77 14.74
N GLY A 86 -15.31 7.58 14.39
CA GLY A 86 -16.57 7.41 13.67
C GLY A 86 -16.52 7.75 12.18
N ARG A 87 -15.34 8.02 11.61
CA ARG A 87 -15.13 8.31 10.18
C ARG A 87 -14.20 7.29 9.54
N ARG A 88 -14.52 6.90 8.29
CA ARG A 88 -13.61 6.08 7.48
C ARG A 88 -12.40 6.93 7.09
N THR A 89 -11.23 6.39 7.31
CA THR A 89 -9.94 7.02 7.02
C THR A 89 -9.04 5.99 6.34
N VAL A 90 -8.11 6.44 5.51
CA VAL A 90 -7.07 5.57 4.96
C VAL A 90 -5.86 5.63 5.87
N GLU A 91 -5.42 4.48 6.37
CA GLU A 91 -4.14 4.36 7.05
C GLU A 91 -3.11 3.78 6.10
N THR A 92 -2.00 4.50 5.92
CA THR A 92 -0.89 4.06 5.08
C THR A 92 0.28 3.66 5.97
N ARG A 93 0.69 2.40 5.87
CA ARG A 93 1.90 1.89 6.50
C ARG A 93 2.85 1.37 5.44
N GLY A 94 4.15 1.37 5.71
CA GLY A 94 5.09 0.74 4.80
C GLY A 94 6.24 0.07 5.52
N PHE A 95 6.79 -0.90 4.82
CA PHE A 95 7.92 -1.70 5.23
C PHE A 95 8.97 -1.56 4.15
N THR A 96 10.21 -1.31 4.55
CA THR A 96 11.28 -1.11 3.58
C THR A 96 12.59 -1.70 4.08
N VAL A 97 13.30 -2.33 3.14
CA VAL A 97 14.71 -2.66 3.27
C VAL A 97 15.57 -1.54 2.63
N ALA A 98 14.96 -0.70 1.78
CA ALA A 98 15.66 0.36 1.07
C ALA A 98 16.22 1.43 2.02
N PRO A 99 17.26 2.18 1.60
CA PRO A 99 17.76 3.32 2.36
C PRO A 99 16.64 4.32 2.71
N GLY A 100 16.71 4.95 3.87
CA GLY A 100 15.64 5.82 4.37
C GLY A 100 15.20 6.92 3.40
N GLY A 101 16.15 7.50 2.65
CA GLY A 101 15.85 8.52 1.63
C GLY A 101 15.00 7.99 0.45
N VAL A 102 15.18 6.72 0.08
CA VAL A 102 14.39 6.09 -0.99
C VAL A 102 12.95 5.89 -0.54
N MET A 103 12.77 5.45 0.71
CA MET A 103 11.43 5.29 1.27
C MET A 103 10.72 6.63 1.43
N SER A 104 11.40 7.67 1.92
CA SER A 104 10.80 9.00 2.03
C SER A 104 10.34 9.51 0.67
N THR A 105 11.17 9.39 -0.37
CA THR A 105 10.79 9.80 -1.74
C THR A 105 9.57 9.03 -2.24
N TRP A 106 9.51 7.71 -2.02
CA TRP A 106 8.37 6.92 -2.45
C TRP A 106 7.08 7.31 -1.71
N VAL A 107 7.19 7.63 -0.42
CA VAL A 107 6.06 8.09 0.40
C VAL A 107 5.58 9.47 0.00
N ASP A 108 6.50 10.38 -0.30
CA ASP A 108 6.15 11.73 -0.71
C ASP A 108 5.38 11.71 -2.04
N GLN A 109 5.67 10.78 -2.96
CA GLN A 109 4.85 10.56 -4.15
C GLN A 109 3.40 10.18 -3.81
N PHE A 110 3.17 9.31 -2.82
CA PHE A 110 1.82 8.99 -2.37
C PHE A 110 1.13 10.17 -1.69
N ARG A 111 1.86 10.94 -0.88
CA ARG A 111 1.32 12.15 -0.24
C ARG A 111 0.89 13.19 -1.26
N GLU A 112 1.69 13.40 -2.29
CA GLU A 112 1.38 14.32 -3.38
C GLU A 112 0.13 13.84 -4.13
N GLN A 113 0.05 12.55 -4.45
CA GLN A 113 -1.12 11.96 -5.10
C GLN A 113 -2.39 12.10 -4.23
N ASP A 114 -2.31 11.75 -2.95
CA ASP A 114 -3.43 11.84 -2.02
C ASP A 114 -3.89 13.30 -1.84
N ALA A 115 -2.95 14.25 -1.79
CA ALA A 115 -3.25 15.69 -1.70
C ALA A 115 -3.92 16.23 -2.97
N LEU A 116 -3.58 15.72 -4.15
CA LEU A 116 -4.23 16.09 -5.41
C LEU A 116 -5.68 15.56 -5.47
N MET A 117 -5.92 14.38 -4.93
CA MET A 117 -7.25 13.76 -4.88
C MET A 117 -8.17 14.40 -3.86
N GLY A 118 -7.69 14.71 -2.65
CA GLY A 118 -8.48 15.38 -1.61
C GLY A 118 -8.83 16.84 -1.91
N ARG A 119 -8.29 17.41 -3.00
CA ARG A 119 -8.61 18.76 -3.49
C ARG A 119 -9.71 18.79 -4.57
N ARG A 120 -10.27 17.64 -4.94
CA ARG A 120 -11.42 17.53 -5.86
C ARG A 120 -12.72 17.34 -5.08
#